data_AF-A0A4S3FRU1-F1
#
_entry.id   AF-A0A4S3FRU1-F1
#
_cell.length_a   1.000
_cell.length_b   1.000
_cell.length_c   1.000
_cell.angle_alpha   90.00
_cell.angle_beta   90.00
_cell.angle_gamma   90.00
#
_symmetry.space_group_name_H-M   'P 1'
#
loop_
_entity.id
_entity.type
_entity.pdbx_description
1 polymer ?
#
loop_
_entity_poly.entity_id
_entity_poly.type
_entity_poly.pdbx_seq_one_letter_code
_entity_poly.pdbx_strand_id
1 'polypeptide(L)'
;MYRIAIGLLALSSNLALAAPAAVPPAKQVLVDRVLAKMPLEQVGLQMLQRPVAESLRQARVVLEGRVAPDKQEAALKDIGTEVAKFYEAEAPAVKASTAETVKTTVAPLLAERFSEDELKQLAAILESPVRAKFEALAPDIQKALGEAVARANGPRVNPKLTELQTRIGLRLRAAAAQ
;
A
#
# COMPACT_ATOMS: atom_id res chain seq x y z
N MET A 1 53.99 -56.67 -32.02
CA MET A 1 53.02 -55.75 -32.66
C MET A 1 51.88 -55.51 -31.67
N TYR A 2 51.65 -54.24 -31.37
CA TYR A 2 50.94 -53.71 -30.20
C TYR A 2 49.52 -53.28 -30.59
N ARG A 3 48.50 -53.65 -29.81
CA ARG A 3 47.20 -52.95 -29.83
C ARG A 3 46.71 -52.80 -28.39
N ILE A 4 47.01 -51.64 -27.82
CA ILE A 4 46.48 -51.18 -26.53
C ILE A 4 45.06 -50.69 -26.72
N ALA A 5 44.17 -51.16 -25.86
CA ALA A 5 42.83 -50.64 -25.65
C ALA A 5 42.92 -49.33 -24.84
N ILE A 6 42.38 -48.24 -25.38
CA ILE A 6 42.23 -46.96 -24.68
C ILE A 6 40.80 -46.94 -24.11
N GLY A 7 40.68 -47.08 -22.79
CA GLY A 7 39.46 -46.78 -22.05
C GLY A 7 39.35 -45.28 -21.81
N LEU A 8 38.28 -44.66 -22.33
CA LEU A 8 37.98 -43.25 -22.11
C LEU A 8 37.12 -43.13 -20.85
N LEU A 9 37.69 -42.63 -19.76
CA LEU A 9 37.02 -42.39 -18.49
C LEU A 9 36.63 -40.89 -18.43
N ALA A 10 35.36 -40.59 -18.70
CA ALA A 10 34.83 -39.24 -18.60
C ALA A 10 34.48 -38.92 -17.13
N LEU A 11 35.24 -38.02 -16.51
CA LEU A 11 34.88 -37.41 -15.22
C LEU A 11 33.86 -36.30 -15.48
N SER A 12 32.59 -36.53 -15.17
CA SER A 12 31.57 -35.50 -15.06
C SER A 12 31.56 -34.93 -13.64
N SER A 13 32.04 -33.70 -13.48
CA SER A 13 31.91 -32.92 -12.24
C SER A 13 30.46 -32.46 -12.07
N ASN A 14 29.73 -33.07 -11.13
CA ASN A 14 28.44 -32.54 -10.70
C ASN A 14 28.65 -31.27 -9.86
N LEU A 15 28.32 -30.09 -10.41
CA LEU A 15 27.97 -28.94 -9.59
C LEU A 15 26.60 -29.21 -8.95
N ALA A 16 26.59 -29.63 -7.68
CA ALA A 16 25.37 -29.64 -6.89
C ALA A 16 24.95 -28.19 -6.62
N LEU A 17 23.94 -27.69 -7.33
CA LEU A 17 23.16 -26.54 -6.87
C LEU A 17 22.53 -26.95 -5.53
N ALA A 18 23.01 -26.38 -4.43
CA ALA A 18 22.39 -26.56 -3.13
C ALA A 18 20.93 -26.10 -3.24
N ALA A 19 19.98 -27.02 -3.07
CA ALA A 19 18.58 -26.68 -2.91
C ALA A 19 18.45 -25.70 -1.74
N PRO A 20 17.57 -24.68 -1.82
CA PRO A 20 17.34 -23.79 -0.70
C PRO A 20 17.01 -24.62 0.54
N ALA A 21 17.78 -24.41 1.60
CA ALA A 21 17.55 -25.10 2.86
C ALA A 21 16.11 -24.82 3.30
N ALA A 22 15.35 -25.88 3.59
CA ALA A 22 13.99 -25.74 4.09
C ALA A 22 14.00 -24.86 5.35
N VAL A 23 13.08 -23.89 5.42
CA VAL A 23 12.95 -23.00 6.57
C VAL A 23 12.65 -23.85 7.81
N PRO A 24 13.44 -23.75 8.90
CA PRO A 24 13.17 -24.51 10.11
C PRO A 24 11.76 -24.21 10.66
N PRO A 25 11.01 -25.22 11.17
CA PRO A 25 9.62 -25.01 11.62
C PRO A 25 9.46 -23.89 12.66
N ALA A 26 10.40 -23.78 13.61
CA ALA A 26 10.38 -22.71 14.63
C ALA A 26 10.50 -21.32 14.00
N LYS A 27 11.38 -21.18 13.00
CA LYS A 27 11.55 -19.94 12.25
C LYS A 27 10.31 -19.60 11.42
N GLN A 28 9.67 -20.60 10.81
CA GLN A 28 8.43 -20.39 10.04
C GLN A 28 7.31 -19.82 10.92
N VAL A 29 7.13 -20.32 12.14
CA VAL A 29 6.12 -19.80 13.08
C VAL A 29 6.34 -18.31 13.38
N LEU A 30 7.59 -17.85 13.48
CA LEU A 30 7.88 -16.43 13.71
C LEU A 30 7.62 -15.58 12.47
N VAL A 31 7.95 -16.10 11.27
CA VAL A 31 7.57 -15.45 10.00
C VAL A 31 6.07 -15.26 9.92
N ASP A 32 5.28 -16.31 10.21
CA ASP A 32 3.83 -16.25 10.16
C ASP A 32 3.25 -15.22 11.15
N ARG A 33 3.84 -15.11 12.35
CA ARG A 33 3.47 -14.08 13.34
C ARG A 33 3.75 -12.66 12.84
N VAL A 34 4.91 -12.43 12.22
CA VAL A 34 5.24 -11.13 11.62
C VAL A 34 4.26 -10.80 10.51
N LEU A 35 4.03 -11.73 9.58
CA LEU A 35 3.12 -11.56 8.45
C LEU A 35 1.69 -11.26 8.90
N ALA A 36 1.20 -11.91 9.95
CA ALA A 36 -0.14 -11.69 10.49
C ALA A 36 -0.37 -10.26 11.02
N LYS A 37 0.70 -9.50 11.29
CA LYS A 37 0.63 -8.09 11.72
C LYS A 37 0.86 -7.09 10.60
N MET A 38 1.25 -7.56 9.41
CA MET A 38 1.47 -6.69 8.25
C MET A 38 0.15 -6.53 7.46
N PRO A 39 -0.23 -5.31 7.05
CA PRO A 39 -1.45 -5.07 6.27
C PRO A 39 -1.27 -5.44 4.78
N LEU A 40 -0.74 -6.62 4.48
CA LEU A 40 -0.39 -7.04 3.12
C LEU A 40 -1.59 -7.24 2.21
N GLU A 41 -2.75 -7.64 2.74
CA GLU A 41 -4.00 -7.70 1.98
C GLU A 41 -4.36 -6.32 1.39
N GLN A 42 -4.16 -5.25 2.17
CA GLN A 42 -4.43 -3.89 1.68
C GLN A 42 -3.49 -3.50 0.55
N VAL A 43 -2.25 -4.01 0.52
CA VAL A 43 -1.32 -3.78 -0.60
C VAL A 43 -1.90 -4.35 -1.89
N GLY A 44 -2.45 -5.57 -1.83
CA GLY A 44 -3.15 -6.19 -2.95
C GLY A 44 -4.35 -5.37 -3.41
N LEU A 45 -5.22 -4.96 -2.48
CA LEU A 45 -6.39 -4.14 -2.80
C LEU A 45 -6.03 -2.76 -3.37
N GLN A 46 -4.90 -2.17 -2.95
CA GLN A 46 -4.43 -0.91 -3.52
C GLN A 46 -4.08 -1.02 -5.01
N MET A 47 -3.69 -2.21 -5.50
CA MET A 47 -3.49 -2.44 -6.94
C MET A 47 -4.78 -2.30 -7.74
N LEU A 48 -5.92 -2.62 -7.14
CA LEU A 48 -7.25 -2.42 -7.72
C LEU A 48 -7.73 -0.97 -7.55
N GLN A 49 -7.40 -0.33 -6.44
CA GLN A 49 -7.86 1.03 -6.14
C GLN A 49 -7.26 2.10 -7.03
N ARG A 50 -5.96 2.02 -7.36
CA ARG A 50 -5.29 3.06 -8.15
C ARG A 50 -5.88 3.24 -9.56
N PRO A 51 -6.07 2.18 -10.37
CA PRO A 51 -6.67 2.33 -11.70
C PRO A 51 -8.11 2.81 -11.65
N VAL A 52 -8.90 2.34 -10.67
CA VAL A 52 -10.29 2.80 -10.50
C VAL A 52 -10.35 4.28 -10.14
N ALA A 53 -9.50 4.75 -9.23
CA ALA A 53 -9.42 6.16 -8.86
C ALA A 53 -9.05 7.04 -10.07
N GLU A 54 -8.14 6.56 -10.93
CA GLU A 54 -7.79 7.25 -12.17
C GLU A 54 -8.97 7.34 -13.13
N SER A 55 -9.67 6.22 -13.37
CA SER A 55 -10.87 6.19 -14.21
C SER A 55 -11.96 7.13 -13.70
N LEU A 56 -12.18 7.16 -12.38
CA LEU A 56 -13.14 8.08 -11.74
C LEU A 56 -12.74 9.56 -11.93
N ARG A 57 -11.45 9.88 -11.81
CA ARG A 57 -10.94 11.24 -12.05
C ARG A 57 -11.19 11.67 -13.49
N GLN A 58 -10.90 10.79 -14.45
CA GLN A 58 -11.16 11.05 -15.87
C GLN A 58 -12.65 11.22 -16.16
N ALA A 59 -13.49 10.37 -15.56
CA ALA A 59 -14.95 10.48 -15.69
C ALA A 59 -15.45 11.84 -15.18
N ARG A 60 -14.96 12.34 -14.03
CA ARG A 60 -15.32 13.67 -13.51
C ARG A 60 -14.98 14.79 -14.48
N VAL A 61 -13.78 14.78 -15.05
CA VAL A 61 -13.37 15.79 -16.05
C VAL A 61 -14.30 15.79 -17.26
N VAL A 62 -14.70 14.60 -17.74
CA VAL A 62 -15.63 14.47 -18.86
C VAL A 62 -17.02 14.99 -18.49
N LEU A 63 -17.52 14.66 -17.29
CA LEU A 63 -18.83 15.13 -16.82
C LEU A 63 -18.87 16.64 -16.69
N GLU A 64 -17.86 17.26 -16.08
CA GLU A 64 -17.76 18.71 -15.91
C GLU A 64 -17.75 19.46 -17.26
N GLY A 65 -17.10 18.89 -18.28
CA GLY A 65 -17.00 19.51 -19.61
C GLY A 65 -18.14 19.20 -20.58
N ARG A 66 -18.91 18.12 -20.36
CA ARG A 66 -19.86 17.61 -21.37
C ARG A 66 -21.27 17.32 -20.86
N VAL A 67 -21.51 17.35 -19.55
CA VAL A 67 -22.82 17.00 -18.96
C VAL A 67 -23.38 18.20 -18.22
N ALA A 68 -24.68 18.46 -18.41
CA ALA A 68 -25.38 19.53 -17.72
C ALA A 68 -25.32 19.34 -16.18
N PRO A 69 -25.14 20.41 -15.38
CA PRO A 69 -24.90 20.29 -13.94
C PRO A 69 -25.95 19.48 -13.17
N ASP A 70 -27.22 19.59 -13.57
CA ASP A 70 -28.37 18.88 -12.98
C ASP A 70 -28.32 17.35 -13.21
N LYS A 71 -27.52 16.88 -14.17
CA LYS A 71 -27.38 15.46 -14.51
C LYS A 71 -26.07 14.83 -14.02
N GLN A 72 -25.10 15.65 -13.60
CA GLN A 72 -23.79 15.17 -13.17
C GLN A 72 -23.88 14.30 -11.91
N GLU A 73 -24.72 14.68 -10.94
CA GLU A 73 -24.87 13.92 -9.69
C GLU A 73 -25.42 12.51 -9.93
N ALA A 74 -26.47 12.39 -10.74
CA ALA A 74 -27.05 11.10 -11.11
C ALA A 74 -26.01 10.21 -11.83
N ALA A 75 -25.28 10.77 -12.79
CA ALA A 75 -24.22 10.04 -13.49
C ALA A 75 -23.10 9.58 -12.53
N LEU A 76 -22.69 10.42 -11.58
CA LEU A 76 -21.68 10.04 -10.58
C LEU A 76 -22.17 8.91 -9.65
N LYS A 77 -23.45 8.90 -9.30
CA LYS A 77 -24.05 7.83 -8.50
C LYS A 77 -24.08 6.50 -9.26
N ASP A 78 -24.46 6.54 -10.53
CA ASP A 78 -24.47 5.35 -11.39
C ASP A 78 -23.05 4.79 -11.57
N ILE A 79 -22.07 5.67 -11.84
CA ILE A 79 -20.65 5.30 -11.89
C ILE A 79 -20.20 4.68 -10.56
N GLY A 80 -20.60 5.27 -9.42
CA GLY A 80 -20.28 4.73 -8.10
C GLY A 80 -20.84 3.32 -7.87
N THR A 81 -22.03 3.04 -8.42
CA THR A 81 -22.66 1.72 -8.36
C THR A 81 -21.85 0.70 -9.18
N GLU A 82 -21.41 1.05 -10.38
CA GLU A 82 -20.57 0.18 -11.22
C GLU A 82 -19.21 -0.09 -10.58
N VAL A 83 -18.62 0.92 -9.94
CA VAL A 83 -17.38 0.76 -9.16
C VAL A 83 -17.58 -0.21 -8.00
N ALA A 84 -18.69 -0.12 -7.27
CA ALA A 84 -18.99 -1.03 -6.16
C ALA A 84 -19.12 -2.48 -6.64
N LYS A 85 -19.87 -2.72 -7.73
CA LYS A 85 -20.00 -4.05 -8.35
C LYS A 85 -18.66 -4.61 -8.79
N PHE A 86 -17.81 -3.78 -9.39
CA PHE A 86 -16.47 -4.17 -9.79
C PHE A 86 -15.61 -4.62 -8.60
N TYR A 87 -15.63 -3.87 -7.49
CA TYR A 87 -14.92 -4.31 -6.28
C TYR A 87 -15.49 -5.60 -5.69
N GLU A 88 -16.81 -5.75 -5.66
CA GLU A 88 -17.45 -6.96 -5.15
C GLU A 88 -17.03 -8.20 -5.95
N ALA A 89 -16.94 -8.07 -7.28
CA ALA A 89 -16.51 -9.14 -8.17
C ALA A 89 -15.01 -9.46 -8.04
N GLU A 90 -14.15 -8.44 -8.04
CA GLU A 90 -12.71 -8.63 -8.21
C GLU A 90 -11.91 -8.74 -6.90
N ALA A 91 -12.38 -8.09 -5.82
CA ALA A 91 -11.64 -8.05 -4.56
C ALA A 91 -11.35 -9.46 -3.99
N PRO A 92 -12.26 -10.45 -4.01
CA PRO A 92 -11.97 -11.79 -3.50
C PRO A 92 -10.80 -12.47 -4.22
N ALA A 93 -10.75 -12.38 -5.56
CA ALA A 93 -9.68 -12.96 -6.36
C ALA A 93 -8.33 -12.28 -6.07
N VAL A 94 -8.33 -10.95 -5.95
CA VAL A 94 -7.13 -10.17 -5.59
C VAL A 94 -6.64 -10.51 -4.17
N LYS A 95 -7.54 -10.67 -3.20
CA LYS A 95 -7.17 -11.08 -1.83
C LYS A 95 -6.56 -12.47 -1.82
N ALA A 96 -7.16 -13.42 -2.53
CA ALA A 96 -6.67 -14.79 -2.63
C ALA A 96 -5.28 -14.85 -3.27
N SER A 97 -5.09 -14.18 -4.42
CA SER A 97 -3.78 -14.12 -5.08
C SER A 97 -2.74 -13.39 -4.23
N THR A 98 -3.12 -12.37 -3.48
CA THR A 98 -2.25 -11.68 -2.53
C THR A 98 -1.81 -12.63 -1.42
N ALA A 99 -2.73 -13.38 -0.80
CA ALA A 99 -2.40 -14.34 0.26
C ALA A 99 -1.42 -15.43 -0.24
N GLU A 100 -1.62 -15.96 -1.44
CA GLU A 100 -0.70 -16.93 -2.04
C GLU A 100 0.66 -16.30 -2.39
N THR A 101 0.67 -15.07 -2.90
CA THR A 101 1.91 -14.32 -3.16
C THR A 101 2.68 -14.05 -1.87
N VAL A 102 1.99 -13.73 -0.77
CA VAL A 102 2.61 -13.57 0.54
C VAL A 102 3.32 -14.84 0.97
N LYS A 103 2.69 -16.01 0.85
CA LYS A 103 3.29 -17.31 1.20
C LYS A 103 4.49 -17.66 0.31
N THR A 104 4.37 -17.42 -1.00
CA THR A 104 5.36 -17.88 -1.99
C THR A 104 6.51 -16.90 -2.21
N THR A 105 6.33 -15.63 -1.89
CA THR A 105 7.31 -14.56 -2.17
C THR A 105 7.78 -13.85 -0.91
N VAL A 106 6.86 -13.45 -0.03
CA VAL A 106 7.20 -12.61 1.14
C VAL A 106 7.69 -13.45 2.32
N ALA A 107 7.03 -14.57 2.62
CA ALA A 107 7.45 -15.47 3.68
C ALA A 107 8.88 -15.99 3.51
N PRO A 108 9.31 -16.53 2.34
CA PRO A 108 10.69 -16.96 2.15
C PRO A 108 11.68 -15.79 2.21
N LEU A 109 11.29 -14.59 1.72
CA LEU A 109 12.13 -13.40 1.84
C LEU A 109 12.40 -13.04 3.31
N LEU A 110 11.39 -13.08 4.18
CA LEU A 110 11.57 -12.86 5.61
C LEU A 110 12.43 -13.96 6.25
N ALA A 111 12.19 -15.22 5.88
CA ALA A 111 12.95 -16.36 6.39
C ALA A 111 14.43 -16.33 5.97
N GLU A 112 14.76 -15.79 4.79
CA GLU A 112 16.13 -15.63 4.30
C GLU A 112 16.84 -14.45 4.99
N ARG A 113 16.13 -13.32 5.15
CA ARG A 113 16.74 -12.04 5.52
C ARG A 113 16.88 -11.78 7.01
N PHE A 114 16.13 -12.49 7.83
CA PHE A 114 16.16 -12.32 9.28
C PHE A 114 16.56 -13.63 9.94
N SER A 115 17.33 -13.54 11.03
CA SER A 115 17.57 -14.65 11.95
C SER A 115 16.31 -14.99 12.76
N GLU A 116 16.32 -16.14 13.45
CA GLU A 116 15.23 -16.53 14.33
C GLU A 116 15.06 -15.52 15.49
N ASP A 117 16.16 -15.05 16.07
CA ASP A 117 16.14 -14.07 17.16
C ASP A 117 15.59 -12.71 16.69
N GLU A 118 15.96 -12.24 15.51
CA GLU A 118 15.43 -10.99 14.95
C GLU A 118 13.94 -11.10 14.63
N LEU A 119 13.48 -12.23 14.06
CA LEU A 119 12.06 -12.46 13.82
C LEU A 119 11.26 -12.50 15.13
N LYS A 120 11.84 -13.06 16.20
CA LYS A 120 11.23 -13.07 17.53
C LYS A 120 11.08 -11.66 18.10
N GLN A 121 12.12 -10.84 18.01
CA GLN A 121 12.07 -9.44 18.42
C GLN A 121 11.05 -8.65 17.60
N LEU A 122 11.06 -8.83 16.27
CA LEU A 122 10.14 -8.15 15.37
C LEU A 122 8.68 -8.52 15.65
N ALA A 123 8.38 -9.81 15.83
CA ALA A 123 7.05 -10.29 16.21
C ALA A 123 6.59 -9.66 17.54
N ALA A 124 7.47 -9.62 18.55
CA ALA A 124 7.16 -9.01 19.85
C ALA A 124 6.86 -7.50 19.73
N ILE A 125 7.60 -6.77 18.89
CA ILE A 125 7.36 -5.35 18.63
C ILE A 125 6.00 -5.15 17.93
N LEU A 126 5.69 -5.97 16.92
CA LEU A 126 4.44 -5.87 16.16
C LEU A 126 3.20 -6.29 16.96
N GLU A 127 3.36 -7.22 17.90
CA GLU A 127 2.30 -7.68 18.80
C GLU A 127 2.16 -6.85 20.07
N SER A 128 3.05 -5.88 20.29
CA SER A 128 3.07 -5.09 21.52
C SER A 128 1.76 -4.32 21.73
N PRO A 129 1.01 -4.58 22.83
CA PRO A 129 -0.20 -3.83 23.13
C PRO A 129 0.09 -2.36 23.47
N VAL A 130 1.30 -2.07 23.98
CA VAL A 130 1.76 -0.69 24.23
C VAL A 130 1.95 0.05 22.91
N ARG A 131 2.54 -0.62 21.91
CA ARG A 131 2.66 -0.06 20.56
C ARG A 131 1.28 0.20 19.97
N ALA A 132 0.37 -0.77 20.02
CA ALA A 132 -0.99 -0.59 19.50
C ALA A 132 -1.73 0.57 20.17
N LYS A 133 -1.58 0.72 21.50
CA LYS A 133 -2.12 1.87 22.25
C LYS A 133 -1.53 3.20 21.78
N PHE A 134 -0.22 3.24 21.52
CA PHE A 134 0.44 4.45 21.02
C PHE A 134 -0.03 4.81 19.59
N GLU A 135 -0.13 3.83 18.70
CA GLU A 135 -0.64 4.03 17.33
C GLU A 135 -2.10 4.55 17.35
N ALA A 136 -2.94 3.99 18.22
CA ALA A 136 -4.33 4.45 18.39
C ALA A 136 -4.45 5.88 18.93
N LEU A 137 -3.41 6.38 19.62
CA LEU A 137 -3.37 7.74 20.18
C LEU A 137 -2.98 8.80 19.13
N ALA A 138 -2.44 8.40 17.97
CA ALA A 138 -1.92 9.33 16.97
C ALA A 138 -2.94 10.39 16.49
N PRO A 139 -4.22 10.06 16.20
CA PRO A 139 -5.22 11.05 15.80
C PRO A 139 -5.50 12.09 16.89
N ASP A 140 -5.52 11.67 18.16
CA ASP A 140 -5.76 12.56 19.29
C ASP A 140 -4.57 13.51 19.49
N ILE A 141 -3.34 13.02 19.34
CA ILE A 141 -2.13 13.86 19.37
C ILE A 141 -2.20 14.92 18.25
N GLN A 142 -2.55 14.52 17.02
CA GLN A 142 -2.69 15.44 15.90
C GLN A 142 -3.76 16.50 16.14
N LYS A 143 -4.92 16.09 16.65
CA LYS A 143 -6.02 17.00 17.01
C LYS A 143 -5.59 18.00 18.08
N ALA A 144 -5.03 17.52 19.18
CA ALA A 144 -4.58 18.36 20.29
C ALA A 144 -3.52 19.37 19.85
N LEU A 145 -2.54 18.93 19.05
CA LEU A 145 -1.53 19.80 18.48
C LEU A 145 -2.14 20.85 17.54
N GLY A 146 -3.04 20.44 16.64
CA GLY A 146 -3.70 21.33 15.70
C GLY A 146 -4.51 22.43 16.39
N GLU A 147 -5.31 22.06 17.38
CA GLU A 147 -6.09 23.01 18.19
C GLU A 147 -5.19 24.00 18.95
N ALA A 148 -4.09 23.51 19.54
CA ALA A 148 -3.13 24.36 20.24
C ALA A 148 -2.43 25.35 19.30
N VAL A 149 -1.98 24.88 18.13
CA VAL A 149 -1.33 25.72 17.11
C VAL A 149 -2.31 26.78 16.57
N ALA A 150 -3.54 26.39 16.27
CA ALA A 150 -4.59 27.30 15.80
C ALA A 150 -4.91 28.37 16.84
N ARG A 151 -5.05 27.99 18.12
CA ARG A 151 -5.28 28.93 19.22
C ARG A 151 -4.12 29.92 19.38
N ALA A 152 -2.88 29.43 19.31
CA ALA A 152 -1.69 30.26 19.47
C ALA A 152 -1.48 31.24 18.30
N ASN A 153 -1.85 30.86 17.07
CA ASN A 153 -1.53 31.64 15.87
C ASN A 153 -2.73 32.38 15.26
N GLY A 154 -3.96 31.99 15.58
CA GLY A 154 -5.19 32.54 15.01
C GLY A 154 -5.25 34.07 15.02
N PRO A 155 -4.97 34.76 16.15
CA PRO A 155 -4.99 36.22 16.21
C PRO A 155 -4.04 36.90 15.21
N ARG A 156 -2.91 36.25 14.88
CA ARG A 156 -1.90 36.76 13.95
C ARG A 156 -2.17 36.39 12.49
N VAL A 157 -2.71 35.19 12.25
CA VAL A 157 -2.86 34.61 10.90
C VAL A 157 -4.21 34.95 10.28
N ASN A 158 -5.30 34.91 11.05
CA ASN A 158 -6.66 35.08 10.52
C ASN A 158 -6.85 36.42 9.76
N PRO A 159 -6.37 37.58 10.26
CA PRO A 159 -6.49 38.83 9.51
C PRO A 159 -5.77 38.80 8.16
N LYS A 160 -4.57 38.20 8.13
CA LYS A 160 -3.76 38.06 6.90
C LYS A 160 -4.42 37.12 5.88
N LEU A 161 -5.13 36.10 6.38
CA LEU A 161 -5.89 35.19 5.54
C LEU A 161 -7.07 35.91 4.85
N THR A 162 -7.81 36.73 5.60
CA THR A 162 -8.88 37.57 5.03
C THR A 162 -8.34 38.53 3.96
N GLU A 163 -7.22 39.19 4.24
CA GLU A 163 -6.58 40.09 3.28
C GLU A 163 -6.18 39.37 1.99
N LEU A 164 -5.62 38.16 2.11
CA LEU A 164 -5.28 37.32 0.97
C LEU A 164 -6.51 36.95 0.13
N GLN A 165 -7.60 36.53 0.77
CA GLN A 165 -8.85 36.18 0.08
C GLN A 165 -9.40 37.35 -0.74
N THR A 166 -9.35 38.57 -0.19
CA THR A 166 -9.73 39.79 -0.92
C THR A 166 -8.87 39.99 -2.15
N ARG A 167 -7.53 39.88 -2.03
CA ARG A 167 -6.62 40.05 -3.17
C ARG A 167 -6.84 39.00 -4.25
N ILE A 168 -7.09 37.75 -3.87
CA ILE A 168 -7.43 36.67 -4.83
C ILE A 168 -8.70 37.02 -5.59
N GLY A 169 -9.78 37.40 -4.88
CA GLY A 169 -11.04 37.78 -5.52
C GLY A 169 -10.89 38.94 -6.51
N LEU A 170 -10.08 39.94 -6.18
CA LEU A 170 -9.77 41.05 -7.11
C LEU A 170 -9.06 40.57 -8.37
N ARG A 171 -8.07 39.67 -8.25
CA ARG A 171 -7.34 39.13 -9.40
C ARG A 171 -8.24 38.28 -10.30
N LEU A 172 -9.11 37.47 -9.74
CA LEU A 172 -10.06 36.66 -10.50
C LEU A 172 -11.03 37.53 -11.31
N ARG A 173 -11.59 38.59 -10.71
CA ARG A 173 -12.46 39.53 -11.43
C ARG A 173 -11.73 40.25 -12.55
N ALA A 174 -10.48 40.67 -12.31
CA ALA A 174 -9.67 41.33 -13.33
C ALA A 174 -9.38 40.40 -14.52
N ALA A 175 -9.12 39.11 -14.27
CA ALA A 175 -8.89 38.12 -15.33
C ALA A 175 -10.15 37.81 -16.14
N ALA A 176 -11.31 37.77 -15.50
CA ALA A 176 -12.60 37.51 -16.17
C ALA A 176 -13.09 38.69 -17.05
N ALA A 177 -12.49 39.87 -16.91
CA ALA A 177 -12.83 41.07 -17.68
C ALA A 177 -11.92 41.30 -18.90
N GLN A 178 -10.92 40.42 -19.12
CA GLN A 178 -10.06 40.38 -20.31
C GLN A 178 -10.64 39.41 -21.34
#